data_AF-A0AAE3HDM9-F1
#
_entry.id   AF-A0AAE3HDM9-F1
#
_cell.length_a   1.000
_cell.length_b   1.000
_cell.length_c   1.000
_cell.angle_alpha   90.00
_cell.angle_beta   90.00
_cell.angle_gamma   90.00
#
_symmetry.space_group_name_H-M   'P 1'
#
loop_
_entity.id
_entity.type
_entity.pdbx_description
1 polymer ?
#
loop_
_entity_poly.entity_id
_entity_poly.type
_entity_poly.pdbx_seq_one_letter_code
_entity_poly.pdbx_strand_id
1 'polypeptide(L)'
;MDRQLSKELKKLKKREEKFLNKKENALLKSKIAPMMNKIQEKIPAKLKSTLENAFFKGFQLVFEKGNTYIEKTYDKDKIQLEHDLNNYAVDKKMGKKYIKRLDKQVNHSKLVNSSFSVLEGGVLGVLGIGLPDIPLFIAVIMRTVYEIALNYGYDYKKEEEKAYILLVISGAMTQGSRQQIFNEQLDELGNQIDQQVQGDINLEERIKETAQVLSEAMLTAKFIQGIPVVGAVGGIVNYHMIRKIGRYASVKYKKRYLMKKTENK
;
A
#
# COMPACT_ATOMS: atom_id res chain seq x y z
N MET A 1 27.82 -12.66 6.34
CA MET A 1 26.87 -11.87 5.51
C MET A 1 27.54 -11.37 4.23
N ASP A 2 26.86 -11.50 3.10
CA ASP A 2 27.32 -10.98 1.80
C ASP A 2 27.42 -9.44 1.81
N ARG A 3 28.60 -8.88 1.54
CA ARG A 3 28.86 -7.42 1.54
C ARG A 3 27.90 -6.65 0.63
N GLN A 4 27.33 -7.28 -0.41
CA GLN A 4 26.33 -6.63 -1.27
C GLN A 4 24.96 -6.54 -0.60
N LEU A 5 24.53 -7.58 0.10
CA LEU A 5 23.24 -7.65 0.77
C LEU A 5 23.15 -6.61 1.89
N SER A 6 24.19 -6.51 2.72
CA SER A 6 24.29 -5.49 3.78
C SER A 6 24.25 -4.06 3.21
N LYS A 7 24.86 -3.84 2.04
CA LYS A 7 24.80 -2.53 1.35
C LYS A 7 23.40 -2.20 0.85
N GLU A 8 22.67 -3.16 0.27
CA GLU A 8 21.30 -2.94 -0.18
C GLU A 8 20.33 -2.74 0.99
N LEU A 9 20.46 -3.51 2.07
CA LEU A 9 19.70 -3.29 3.31
C LEU A 9 19.96 -1.89 3.89
N LYS A 10 21.22 -1.43 3.95
CA LYS A 10 21.56 -0.08 4.42
C LYS A 10 20.93 1.01 3.55
N LYS A 11 20.88 0.83 2.23
CA LYS A 11 20.17 1.77 1.34
C LYS A 11 18.67 1.74 1.55
N LEU A 12 18.12 0.56 1.79
CA LEU A 12 16.70 0.38 2.03
C LEU A 12 16.27 1.03 3.34
N LYS A 13 17.02 0.81 4.43
CA LYS A 13 16.82 1.51 5.71
C LYS A 13 16.84 3.03 5.51
N LYS A 14 17.81 3.57 4.76
CA LYS A 14 17.83 5.00 4.40
C LYS A 14 16.61 5.45 3.57
N ARG A 15 16.03 4.58 2.72
CA ARG A 15 14.81 4.90 1.96
C ARG A 15 13.58 4.88 2.86
N GLU A 16 13.49 3.90 3.75
CA GLU A 16 12.45 3.77 4.78
C GLU A 16 12.50 4.98 5.72
N GLU A 17 13.65 5.28 6.31
CA GLU A 17 13.89 6.49 7.10
C GLU A 17 13.56 7.76 6.31
N LYS A 18 13.90 7.85 5.02
CA LYS A 18 13.50 9.02 4.21
C LYS A 18 12.01 9.07 3.89
N PHE A 19 11.28 7.96 4.02
CA PHE A 19 9.83 7.94 3.87
C PHE A 19 9.16 8.36 5.18
N LEU A 20 9.61 7.79 6.30
CA LEU A 20 9.14 8.09 7.66
C LEU A 20 9.56 9.49 8.12
N ASN A 21 10.81 9.85 7.87
CA ASN A 21 11.42 11.15 8.15
C ASN A 21 11.51 12.00 6.89
N LYS A 22 10.63 11.78 5.89
CA LYS A 22 10.63 12.60 4.66
C LYS A 22 10.56 14.04 5.13
N LYS A 23 11.72 14.72 5.09
CA LYS A 23 11.96 16.02 5.74
C LYS A 23 10.77 16.93 5.49
N GLU A 24 9.81 16.88 6.40
CA GLU A 24 8.92 17.96 6.72
C GLU A 24 9.90 19.01 7.18
N ASN A 25 10.16 20.02 6.34
CA ASN A 25 10.89 21.20 6.80
C ASN A 25 10.34 21.55 8.19
N ALA A 26 11.20 21.85 9.16
CA ALA A 26 10.73 22.23 10.50
C ALA A 26 9.65 23.35 10.44
N LEU A 27 9.69 24.16 9.38
CA LEU A 27 8.70 25.17 8.99
C LEU A 27 7.34 24.59 8.51
N LEU A 28 7.32 23.46 7.81
CA LEU A 28 6.09 22.74 7.44
C LEU A 28 5.48 22.09 8.70
N LYS A 29 6.29 21.52 9.59
CA LYS A 29 5.82 20.95 10.86
C LYS A 29 5.20 22.01 11.78
N SER A 30 5.80 23.20 11.88
CA SER A 30 5.29 24.26 12.77
C SER A 30 4.06 24.99 12.24
N LYS A 31 3.81 25.02 10.93
CA LYS A 31 2.63 25.69 10.33
C LYS A 31 1.56 24.75 9.80
N ILE A 32 1.95 23.65 9.14
CA ILE A 32 1.00 22.74 8.47
C ILE A 32 0.45 21.70 9.44
N ALA A 33 1.23 21.12 10.34
CA ALA A 33 0.69 20.15 11.31
C ALA A 33 -0.45 20.73 12.19
N PRO A 34 -0.31 21.93 12.80
CA PRO A 34 -1.43 22.52 13.54
C PRO A 34 -2.59 22.94 12.63
N MET A 35 -2.32 23.32 11.38
CA MET A 35 -3.37 23.61 10.40
C MET A 35 -4.14 22.34 10.00
N MET A 36 -3.45 21.22 9.82
CA MET A 36 -4.05 19.91 9.51
C MET A 36 -4.91 19.41 10.68
N ASN A 37 -4.43 19.53 11.91
CA ASN A 37 -5.20 19.17 13.09
C ASN A 37 -6.47 20.04 13.22
N LYS A 38 -6.34 21.36 13.01
CA LYS A 38 -7.49 22.28 12.96
C LYS A 38 -8.46 21.96 11.83
N ILE A 39 -7.97 21.51 10.67
CA ILE A 39 -8.82 21.04 9.57
C ILE A 39 -9.57 19.80 10.02
N GLN A 40 -8.88 18.82 10.62
CA GLN A 40 -9.48 17.58 11.11
C GLN A 40 -10.57 17.82 12.15
N GLU A 41 -10.37 18.77 13.07
CA GLU A 41 -11.38 19.18 14.05
C GLU A 41 -12.63 19.82 13.42
N LYS A 42 -12.48 20.45 12.24
CA LYS A 42 -13.59 21.05 11.49
C LYS A 42 -14.32 20.08 10.57
N ILE A 43 -13.86 18.85 10.44
CA ILE A 43 -14.53 17.83 9.62
C ILE A 43 -15.80 17.39 10.36
N PRO A 44 -16.99 17.45 9.74
CA PRO A 44 -18.22 17.00 10.38
C PRO A 44 -18.16 15.50 10.75
N ALA A 45 -18.51 15.16 11.99
CA ALA A 45 -18.47 13.77 12.48
C ALA A 45 -19.29 12.80 11.63
N LYS A 46 -20.47 13.25 11.15
CA LYS A 46 -21.33 12.46 10.25
C LYS A 46 -20.67 12.16 8.90
N LEU A 47 -19.88 13.10 8.37
CA LEU A 47 -19.15 12.91 7.11
C LEU A 47 -18.01 11.91 7.31
N LYS A 48 -17.26 12.05 8.41
CA LYS A 48 -16.19 11.12 8.80
C LYS A 48 -16.73 9.69 8.92
N SER A 49 -17.79 9.48 9.72
CA SER A 49 -18.35 8.14 9.92
C SER A 49 -18.97 7.54 8.65
N THR A 50 -19.59 8.35 7.80
CA THR A 50 -20.12 7.89 6.50
C THR A 50 -19.01 7.39 5.60
N LEU A 51 -17.91 8.15 5.50
CA LEU A 51 -16.79 7.79 4.65
C LEU A 51 -16.03 6.58 5.20
N GLU A 52 -15.85 6.51 6.52
CA GLU A 52 -15.28 5.33 7.21
C GLU A 52 -16.08 4.06 6.91
N ASN A 53 -17.40 4.12 7.06
CA ASN A 53 -18.28 2.99 6.76
C ASN A 53 -18.22 2.59 5.27
N ALA A 54 -18.10 3.56 4.38
CA ALA A 54 -17.97 3.28 2.95
C ALA A 54 -16.63 2.61 2.62
N PHE A 55 -15.52 3.04 3.24
CA PHE A 55 -14.23 2.34 3.12
C PHE A 55 -14.27 0.95 3.73
N PHE A 56 -14.85 0.80 4.93
CA PHE A 56 -14.98 -0.48 5.62
C PHE A 56 -15.73 -1.50 4.75
N LYS A 57 -16.95 -1.15 4.29
CA LYS A 57 -17.73 -1.99 3.38
C LYS A 57 -17.02 -2.22 2.04
N GLY A 58 -16.31 -1.21 1.54
CA GLY A 58 -15.54 -1.31 0.30
C GLY A 58 -14.40 -2.34 0.41
N PHE A 59 -13.68 -2.37 1.53
CA PHE A 59 -12.65 -3.38 1.78
C PHE A 59 -13.25 -4.78 1.93
N GLN A 60 -14.34 -4.93 2.67
CA GLN A 60 -15.05 -6.22 2.77
C GLN A 60 -15.42 -6.74 1.38
N LEU A 61 -16.05 -5.89 0.57
CA LEU A 61 -16.44 -6.24 -0.81
C LEU A 61 -15.24 -6.62 -1.68
N VAL A 62 -14.14 -5.85 -1.61
CA VAL A 62 -12.94 -6.12 -2.42
C VAL A 62 -12.24 -7.41 -1.98
N PHE A 63 -12.14 -7.69 -0.69
CA PHE A 63 -11.53 -8.92 -0.20
C PHE A 63 -12.38 -10.17 -0.46
N GLU A 64 -13.70 -10.07 -0.34
CA GLU A 64 -14.62 -11.19 -0.59
C GLU A 64 -14.77 -11.50 -2.08
N LYS A 65 -14.92 -10.47 -2.91
CA LYS A 65 -15.33 -10.62 -4.32
C LYS A 65 -14.39 -9.96 -5.32
N GLY A 66 -13.64 -8.95 -4.90
CA GLY A 66 -12.81 -8.12 -5.77
C GLY A 66 -11.53 -8.79 -6.26
N ASN A 67 -10.93 -9.69 -5.48
CA ASN A 67 -9.65 -10.33 -5.83
C ASN A 67 -9.65 -10.97 -7.22
N THR A 68 -10.70 -11.74 -7.56
CA THR A 68 -10.83 -12.40 -8.86
C THR A 68 -10.90 -11.41 -10.03
N TYR A 69 -11.52 -10.24 -9.82
CA TYR A 69 -11.59 -9.21 -10.86
C TYR A 69 -10.28 -8.45 -10.97
N ILE A 70 -9.65 -8.13 -9.84
CA ILE A 70 -8.35 -7.46 -9.80
C ILE A 70 -7.29 -8.33 -10.49
N GLU A 71 -7.28 -9.64 -10.27
CA GLU A 71 -6.34 -10.57 -10.90
C GLU A 71 -6.44 -10.58 -12.44
N LYS A 72 -7.63 -10.32 -13.00
CA LYS A 72 -7.81 -10.22 -14.46
C LYS A 72 -7.21 -8.95 -15.06
N THR A 73 -6.77 -8.00 -14.23
CA THR A 73 -6.25 -6.70 -14.70
C THR A 73 -4.75 -6.65 -14.91
N TYR A 74 -4.02 -7.71 -14.56
CA TYR A 74 -2.58 -7.87 -14.76
C TYR A 74 -2.20 -9.33 -15.01
N ASP A 75 -1.03 -9.55 -15.59
CA ASP A 75 -0.53 -10.89 -15.88
C ASP A 75 0.21 -11.46 -14.66
N LYS A 76 -0.54 -12.17 -13.81
CA LYS A 76 0.00 -12.76 -12.57
C LYS A 76 1.11 -13.76 -12.84
N ASP A 77 0.90 -14.67 -13.80
CA ASP A 77 1.83 -15.76 -14.10
C ASP A 77 3.15 -15.20 -14.61
N LYS A 78 3.11 -14.16 -15.45
CA LYS A 78 4.31 -13.46 -15.88
C LYS A 78 5.07 -12.81 -14.74
N ILE A 79 4.38 -12.13 -13.81
CA ILE A 79 5.04 -11.49 -12.66
C ILE A 79 5.72 -12.54 -11.77
N GLN A 80 5.04 -13.66 -11.53
CA GLN A 80 5.58 -14.77 -10.72
C GLN A 80 6.77 -15.44 -11.41
N LEU A 81 6.66 -15.75 -12.71
CA LEU A 81 7.78 -16.29 -13.49
C LEU A 81 8.99 -15.36 -13.49
N GLU A 82 8.77 -14.05 -13.67
CA GLU A 82 9.83 -13.05 -13.59
C GLU A 82 10.45 -12.96 -12.19
N HIS A 83 9.65 -13.09 -11.12
CA HIS A 83 10.14 -13.21 -9.76
C HIS A 83 11.04 -14.44 -9.62
N ASP A 84 10.57 -15.62 -10.01
CA ASP A 84 11.28 -16.89 -9.84
C ASP A 84 12.63 -16.90 -10.56
N LEU A 85 12.67 -16.40 -11.80
CA LEU A 85 13.92 -16.26 -12.57
C LEU A 85 14.92 -15.32 -11.88
N ASN A 86 14.45 -14.18 -11.37
CA ASN A 86 15.31 -13.23 -10.66
C ASN A 86 15.74 -13.77 -9.29
N ASN A 87 14.84 -14.44 -8.58
CA ASN A 87 15.07 -15.05 -7.28
C ASN A 87 16.13 -16.15 -7.38
N TYR A 88 15.99 -17.05 -8.36
CA TYR A 88 17.00 -18.07 -8.69
C TYR A 88 18.36 -17.44 -8.99
N ALA A 89 18.39 -16.35 -9.79
CA ALA A 89 19.63 -15.65 -10.09
C ALA A 89 20.26 -14.99 -8.85
N VAL A 90 19.45 -14.45 -7.95
CA VAL A 90 19.87 -13.90 -6.66
C VAL A 90 20.49 -14.98 -5.78
N ASP A 91 19.88 -16.16 -5.72
CA ASP A 91 20.37 -17.28 -4.91
C ASP A 91 21.68 -17.85 -5.45
N LYS A 92 21.79 -18.02 -6.77
CA LYS A 92 22.99 -18.54 -7.42
C LYS A 92 24.16 -17.56 -7.40
N LYS A 93 23.88 -16.27 -7.61
CA LYS A 93 24.88 -15.19 -7.57
C LYS A 93 24.24 -13.90 -7.11
N MET A 94 24.40 -13.60 -5.82
CA MET A 94 24.00 -12.32 -5.23
C MET A 94 24.69 -11.17 -5.97
N GLY A 95 23.95 -10.59 -6.89
CA GLY A 95 24.40 -9.53 -7.77
C GLY A 95 23.44 -8.37 -7.69
N LYS A 96 23.97 -7.17 -7.40
CA LYS A 96 23.22 -5.89 -7.43
C LYS A 96 22.31 -5.74 -8.65
N LYS A 97 22.69 -6.31 -9.80
CA LYS A 97 21.91 -6.29 -11.05
C LYS A 97 20.55 -6.99 -10.90
N TYR A 98 20.50 -8.15 -10.22
CA TYR A 98 19.27 -8.93 -10.06
C TYR A 98 18.33 -8.31 -9.03
N ILE A 99 18.86 -7.84 -7.90
CA ILE A 99 18.08 -7.06 -6.92
C ILE A 99 17.50 -5.78 -7.56
N LYS A 100 18.26 -5.13 -8.45
CA LYS A 100 17.77 -3.98 -9.21
C LYS A 100 16.71 -4.32 -10.25
N ARG A 101 16.69 -5.55 -10.78
CA ARG A 101 15.65 -5.99 -11.73
C ARG A 101 14.30 -6.08 -11.03
N LEU A 102 14.28 -6.67 -9.82
CA LEU A 102 13.11 -6.67 -8.95
C LEU A 102 12.61 -5.24 -8.69
N ASP A 103 13.50 -4.30 -8.34
CA ASP A 103 13.10 -2.89 -8.18
C ASP A 103 12.59 -2.22 -9.47
N LYS A 104 13.12 -2.58 -10.64
CA LYS A 104 12.76 -1.95 -11.92
C LYS A 104 11.39 -2.39 -12.41
N GLN A 105 11.03 -3.64 -12.13
CA GLN A 105 9.70 -4.20 -12.41
C GLN A 105 8.63 -3.48 -11.57
N VAL A 106 9.00 -3.07 -10.36
CA VAL A 106 8.16 -2.25 -9.47
C VAL A 106 8.21 -0.76 -9.85
N ASN A 107 7.71 -0.43 -11.05
CA ASN A 107 7.53 0.97 -11.44
C ASN A 107 6.12 1.44 -11.10
N HIS A 108 5.95 2.00 -9.90
CA HIS A 108 4.64 2.49 -9.42
C HIS A 108 3.94 3.44 -10.37
N SER A 109 4.66 4.34 -11.04
CA SER A 109 4.01 5.25 -11.99
C SER A 109 3.40 4.47 -13.16
N LYS A 110 4.05 3.40 -13.61
CA LYS A 110 3.49 2.51 -14.64
C LYS A 110 2.35 1.66 -14.11
N LEU A 111 2.50 1.07 -12.91
CA LEU A 111 1.44 0.28 -12.27
C LEU A 111 0.17 1.09 -12.11
N VAL A 112 0.31 2.31 -11.57
CA VAL A 112 -0.80 3.22 -11.37
C VAL A 112 -1.39 3.66 -12.72
N ASN A 113 -0.58 4.10 -13.68
CA ASN A 113 -1.09 4.47 -15.01
C ASN A 113 -1.80 3.30 -15.72
N SER A 114 -1.26 2.09 -15.66
CA SER A 114 -1.89 0.89 -16.22
C SER A 114 -3.17 0.51 -15.50
N SER A 115 -3.26 0.78 -14.20
CA SER A 115 -4.50 0.64 -13.43
C SER A 115 -5.58 1.54 -14.00
N PHE A 116 -5.25 2.80 -14.27
CA PHE A 116 -6.16 3.75 -14.90
C PHE A 116 -6.52 3.40 -16.34
N SER A 117 -5.58 2.97 -17.17
CA SER A 117 -5.90 2.56 -18.55
C SER A 117 -6.84 1.35 -18.60
N VAL A 118 -6.74 0.41 -17.66
CA VAL A 118 -7.70 -0.70 -17.53
C VAL A 118 -9.08 -0.21 -17.06
N LEU A 119 -9.12 0.83 -16.22
CA LEU A 119 -10.36 1.49 -15.82
C LEU A 119 -11.02 2.22 -16.99
N GLU A 120 -10.26 2.94 -17.80
CA GLU A 120 -10.76 3.76 -18.91
C GLU A 120 -11.17 2.93 -20.15
N GLY A 121 -10.64 1.70 -20.32
CA GLY A 121 -10.65 1.02 -21.62
C GLY A 121 -11.38 -0.33 -21.78
N GLY A 122 -11.89 -1.01 -20.75
CA GLY A 122 -12.46 -2.35 -21.01
C GLY A 122 -13.24 -3.12 -19.95
N VAL A 123 -13.21 -2.75 -18.67
CA VAL A 123 -13.89 -3.55 -17.61
C VAL A 123 -15.12 -2.83 -17.02
N LEU A 124 -15.12 -1.50 -16.96
CA LEU A 124 -16.24 -0.73 -16.40
C LEU A 124 -17.52 -0.79 -17.25
N GLY A 125 -17.40 -1.00 -18.57
CA GLY A 125 -18.55 -1.19 -19.47
C GLY A 125 -19.21 -2.58 -19.38
N VAL A 126 -18.48 -3.61 -18.92
CA VAL A 126 -18.98 -5.00 -18.87
C VAL A 126 -19.68 -5.30 -17.54
N LEU A 127 -19.33 -4.61 -16.46
CA LEU A 127 -19.90 -4.87 -15.13
C LEU A 127 -21.28 -4.22 -14.91
N GLY A 128 -21.75 -3.31 -15.76
CA GLY A 128 -23.11 -2.74 -15.70
C GLY A 128 -23.49 -2.02 -14.40
N ILE A 129 -22.55 -1.88 -13.46
CA ILE A 129 -22.74 -1.26 -12.15
C ILE A 129 -22.21 0.16 -12.26
N GLY A 130 -23.11 1.16 -12.20
CA GLY A 130 -22.70 2.51 -11.81
C GLY A 130 -22.07 2.43 -10.41
N LEU A 131 -20.75 2.55 -10.32
CA LEU A 131 -20.01 2.26 -9.08
C LEU A 131 -19.96 3.47 -8.14
N PRO A 132 -20.08 3.27 -6.81
CA PRO A 132 -19.60 4.24 -5.83
C PRO A 132 -18.07 4.35 -5.89
N ASP A 133 -17.52 5.56 -5.81
CA ASP A 133 -16.09 5.88 -6.02
C ASP A 133 -15.09 5.10 -5.13
N ILE A 134 -15.52 4.55 -3.99
CA ILE A 134 -14.64 4.03 -2.94
C ILE A 134 -14.18 2.58 -3.16
N PRO A 135 -15.06 1.59 -3.39
CA PRO A 135 -14.62 0.22 -3.73
C PRO A 135 -13.69 0.19 -4.94
N LEU A 136 -13.92 1.04 -5.94
CA LEU A 136 -13.04 1.14 -7.11
C LEU A 136 -11.65 1.67 -6.73
N PHE A 137 -11.60 2.74 -5.93
CA PHE A 137 -10.35 3.28 -5.41
C PHE A 137 -9.58 2.24 -4.59
N ILE A 138 -10.27 1.49 -3.72
CA ILE A 138 -9.67 0.37 -2.97
C ILE A 138 -9.13 -0.67 -3.94
N ALA A 139 -9.89 -1.10 -4.95
CA ALA A 139 -9.44 -2.09 -5.92
C ALA A 139 -8.14 -1.68 -6.64
N VAL A 140 -7.98 -0.40 -6.98
CA VAL A 140 -6.74 0.13 -7.57
C VAL A 140 -5.56 0.10 -6.58
N ILE A 141 -5.80 0.44 -5.32
CA ILE A 141 -4.79 0.31 -4.25
C ILE A 141 -4.38 -1.16 -4.13
N MET A 142 -5.35 -2.06 -3.98
CA MET A 142 -5.12 -3.49 -3.80
C MET A 142 -4.36 -4.08 -4.98
N ARG A 143 -4.79 -3.80 -6.22
CA ARG A 143 -4.05 -4.16 -7.43
C ARG A 143 -2.59 -3.72 -7.38
N THR A 144 -2.35 -2.44 -7.05
CA THR A 144 -0.99 -1.89 -6.97
C THR A 144 -0.14 -2.65 -5.95
N VAL A 145 -0.70 -2.95 -4.77
CA VAL A 145 0.02 -3.67 -3.71
C VAL A 145 0.20 -5.15 -4.06
N TYR A 146 -0.75 -5.80 -4.73
CA TYR A 146 -0.67 -7.20 -5.17
C TYR A 146 0.45 -7.40 -6.19
N GLU A 147 0.55 -6.54 -7.20
CA GLU A 147 1.64 -6.62 -8.18
C GLU A 147 3.01 -6.45 -7.50
N ILE A 148 3.11 -5.59 -6.47
CA ILE A 148 4.35 -5.41 -5.68
C ILE A 148 4.65 -6.65 -4.85
N ALA A 149 3.65 -7.20 -4.15
CA ALA A 149 3.79 -8.39 -3.32
C ALA A 149 4.29 -9.58 -4.17
N LEU A 150 3.64 -9.84 -5.32
CA LEU A 150 4.04 -10.89 -6.25
C LEU A 150 5.46 -10.69 -6.78
N ASN A 151 5.83 -9.46 -7.13
CA ASN A 151 7.17 -9.16 -7.62
C ASN A 151 8.27 -9.50 -6.60
N TYR A 152 7.94 -9.45 -5.30
CA TYR A 152 8.85 -9.87 -4.22
C TYR A 152 8.59 -11.29 -3.70
N GLY A 153 7.67 -12.04 -4.31
CA GLY A 153 7.42 -13.46 -4.02
C GLY A 153 6.42 -13.72 -2.89
N TYR A 154 5.55 -12.76 -2.59
CA TYR A 154 4.54 -12.88 -1.53
C TYR A 154 3.15 -13.12 -2.10
N ASP A 155 2.44 -14.09 -1.52
CA ASP A 155 1.06 -14.42 -1.90
C ASP A 155 0.06 -13.61 -1.08
N TYR A 156 -0.53 -12.60 -1.72
CA TYR A 156 -1.53 -11.70 -1.11
C TYR A 156 -2.87 -12.37 -0.80
N LYS A 157 -3.10 -13.63 -1.19
CA LYS A 157 -4.36 -14.33 -0.90
C LYS A 157 -4.49 -14.75 0.56
N LYS A 158 -3.36 -14.99 1.23
CA LYS A 158 -3.29 -15.40 2.63
C LYS A 158 -3.87 -14.32 3.56
N GLU A 159 -4.57 -14.73 4.61
CA GLU A 159 -5.22 -13.78 5.52
C GLU A 159 -4.22 -12.90 6.25
N GLU A 160 -3.09 -13.47 6.64
CA GLU A 160 -2.01 -12.76 7.29
C GLU A 160 -1.39 -11.71 6.35
N GLU A 161 -1.29 -12.04 5.06
CA GLU A 161 -0.79 -11.11 4.06
C GLU A 161 -1.83 -10.02 3.74
N LYS A 162 -3.14 -10.29 3.81
CA LYS A 162 -4.17 -9.23 3.75
C LYS A 162 -4.03 -8.25 4.91
N ALA A 163 -3.79 -8.74 6.13
CA ALA A 163 -3.53 -7.88 7.29
C ALA A 163 -2.24 -7.06 7.12
N TYR A 164 -1.18 -7.68 6.58
CA TYR A 164 0.05 -6.97 6.23
C TYR A 164 -0.20 -5.83 5.24
N ILE A 165 -0.99 -6.07 4.18
CA ILE A 165 -1.36 -5.07 3.18
C ILE A 165 -2.15 -3.91 3.80
N LEU A 166 -3.09 -4.19 4.70
CA LEU A 166 -3.85 -3.17 5.44
C LEU A 166 -2.92 -2.28 6.27
N LEU A 167 -1.95 -2.87 6.98
CA LEU A 167 -0.93 -2.10 7.71
C LEU A 167 0.00 -1.30 6.79
N VAL A 168 0.37 -1.82 5.62
CA VAL A 168 1.10 -1.06 4.58
C VAL A 168 0.32 0.18 4.18
N ILE A 169 -0.98 0.05 3.92
CA ILE A 169 -1.85 1.18 3.55
C ILE A 169 -1.89 2.19 4.70
N SER A 170 -2.12 1.73 5.93
CA SER A 170 -2.22 2.58 7.12
C SER A 170 -0.91 3.32 7.43
N GLY A 171 0.24 2.64 7.39
CA GLY A 171 1.56 3.24 7.57
C GLY A 171 1.91 4.23 6.45
N ALA A 172 1.53 3.92 5.20
CA ALA A 172 1.73 4.85 4.09
C ALA A 172 0.90 6.12 4.23
N MET A 173 -0.29 6.03 4.84
CA MET A 173 -1.26 7.13 4.88
C MET A 173 -1.23 7.98 6.13
N THR A 174 -0.63 7.49 7.21
CA THR A 174 -0.33 8.25 8.42
C THR A 174 0.97 9.06 8.31
N GLN A 175 1.24 9.88 9.33
CA GLN A 175 2.45 10.70 9.49
C GLN A 175 2.85 10.76 10.98
N GLY A 176 4.07 11.22 11.27
CA GLY A 176 4.53 11.45 12.64
C GLY A 176 4.62 10.17 13.48
N SER A 177 4.27 10.27 14.77
CA SER A 177 4.33 9.14 15.70
C SER A 177 3.42 7.97 15.29
N ARG A 178 2.20 8.26 14.80
CA ARG A 178 1.27 7.22 14.34
C ARG A 178 1.84 6.41 13.18
N GLN A 179 2.59 7.05 12.28
CA GLN A 179 3.29 6.35 11.19
C GLN A 179 4.45 5.48 11.70
N GLN A 180 5.16 5.91 12.74
CA GLN A 180 6.21 5.09 13.37
C GLN A 180 5.62 3.82 14.00
N ILE A 181 4.51 3.96 14.75
CA ILE A 181 3.77 2.83 15.34
C ILE A 181 3.34 1.84 14.25
N PHE A 182 2.70 2.31 13.18
CA PHE A 182 2.32 1.42 12.07
C PHE A 182 3.54 0.78 11.40
N ASN A 183 4.65 1.50 11.27
CA ASN A 183 5.86 0.96 10.68
C ASN A 183 6.45 -0.18 11.51
N GLU A 184 6.45 -0.04 12.84
CA GLU A 184 6.89 -1.05 13.80
C GLU A 184 5.97 -2.28 13.78
N GLN A 185 4.66 -2.08 13.93
CA GLN A 185 3.67 -3.16 13.81
C GLN A 185 3.80 -3.93 12.49
N LEU A 186 4.09 -3.22 11.40
CA LEU A 186 4.28 -3.81 10.09
C LEU A 186 5.59 -4.59 9.97
N ASP A 187 6.66 -4.15 10.64
CA ASP A 187 7.91 -4.93 10.73
C ASP A 187 7.70 -6.20 11.58
N GLU A 188 7.00 -6.09 12.70
CA GLU A 188 6.68 -7.21 13.59
C GLU A 188 5.82 -8.26 12.90
N LEU A 189 4.68 -7.84 12.32
CA LEU A 189 3.79 -8.76 11.61
C LEU A 189 4.50 -9.42 10.42
N GLY A 190 5.30 -8.66 9.66
CA GLY A 190 6.08 -9.21 8.56
C GLY A 190 7.02 -10.34 8.99
N ASN A 191 7.73 -10.14 10.10
CA ASN A 191 8.61 -11.17 10.66
C ASN A 191 7.83 -12.39 11.15
N GLN A 192 6.68 -12.19 11.82
CA GLN A 192 5.83 -13.31 12.27
C GLN A 192 5.32 -14.15 11.10
N ILE A 193 4.84 -13.51 10.03
CA ILE A 193 4.38 -14.19 8.81
C ILE A 193 5.52 -14.99 8.17
N ASP A 194 6.70 -14.38 8.05
CA ASP A 194 7.85 -15.01 7.39
C ASP A 194 8.41 -16.19 8.20
N GLN A 195 8.28 -16.15 9.53
CA GLN A 195 8.65 -17.23 10.46
C GLN A 195 7.53 -18.27 10.65
N GLN A 196 6.39 -18.11 9.98
CA GLN A 196 5.21 -19.00 10.12
C GLN A 196 4.70 -19.12 11.56
N VAL A 197 4.88 -18.07 12.35
CA VAL A 197 4.32 -18.00 13.71
C VAL A 197 2.81 -17.81 13.58
N GLN A 198 2.03 -18.76 14.07
CA GLN A 198 0.57 -18.63 14.11
C GLN A 198 0.20 -17.53 15.11
N GLY A 199 -0.42 -16.47 14.60
CA GLY A 199 -1.03 -15.41 15.39
C GLY A 199 -2.52 -15.34 15.07
N ASP A 200 -3.32 -14.98 16.07
CA ASP A 200 -4.72 -14.67 15.84
C ASP A 200 -4.82 -13.29 15.16
N ILE A 201 -5.24 -13.27 13.90
CA ILE A 201 -5.34 -12.05 13.11
C ILE A 201 -6.80 -11.66 12.99
N ASN A 202 -7.18 -10.62 13.74
CA ASN A 202 -8.48 -9.99 13.58
C ASN A 202 -8.50 -9.10 12.32
N LEU A 203 -8.78 -9.71 11.17
CA LEU A 203 -8.80 -9.01 9.88
C LEU A 203 -9.87 -7.90 9.86
N GLU A 204 -11.02 -8.11 10.49
CA GLU A 204 -12.10 -7.12 10.53
C GLU A 204 -11.65 -5.84 11.26
N GLU A 205 -10.97 -5.98 12.39
CA GLU A 205 -10.40 -4.85 13.14
C GLU A 205 -9.37 -4.09 12.31
N ARG A 206 -8.50 -4.81 11.58
CA ARG A 206 -7.53 -4.18 10.66
C ARG A 206 -8.21 -3.44 9.50
N ILE A 207 -9.34 -3.95 9.01
CA ILE A 207 -10.13 -3.26 7.99
C ILE A 207 -10.73 -1.97 8.58
N LYS A 208 -11.30 -2.01 9.80
CA LYS A 208 -11.85 -0.82 10.47
C LYS A 208 -10.78 0.25 10.66
N GLU A 209 -9.61 -0.13 11.18
CA GLU A 209 -8.48 0.78 11.39
C GLU A 209 -8.01 1.42 10.07
N THR A 210 -7.87 0.62 9.01
CA THR A 210 -7.43 1.11 7.70
C THR A 210 -8.47 1.99 7.03
N ALA A 211 -9.76 1.67 7.18
CA ALA A 211 -10.86 2.49 6.70
C ALA A 211 -10.89 3.87 7.38
N GLN A 212 -10.65 3.92 8.69
CA GLN A 212 -10.47 5.16 9.43
C GLN A 212 -9.30 5.98 8.89
N VAL A 213 -8.12 5.38 8.73
CA VAL A 213 -6.93 6.09 8.22
C VAL A 213 -7.15 6.64 6.81
N LEU A 214 -7.76 5.86 5.91
CA LEU A 214 -8.04 6.32 4.55
C LEU A 214 -9.10 7.41 4.50
N SER A 215 -10.15 7.31 5.30
CA SER A 215 -11.19 8.34 5.44
C SER A 215 -10.59 9.66 5.91
N GLU A 216 -9.81 9.63 7.00
CA GLU A 216 -9.12 10.80 7.56
C GLU A 216 -8.20 11.44 6.51
N ALA A 217 -7.40 10.63 5.81
CA ALA A 217 -6.47 11.14 4.80
C ALA A 217 -7.20 11.72 3.57
N MET A 218 -8.28 11.09 3.12
CA MET A 218 -9.06 11.54 1.97
C MET A 218 -9.80 12.85 2.27
N LEU A 219 -10.44 12.95 3.44
CA LEU A 219 -11.11 14.19 3.86
C LEU A 219 -10.09 15.31 4.01
N THR A 220 -8.99 15.06 4.71
CA THR A 220 -7.90 16.04 4.85
C THR A 220 -7.44 16.57 3.48
N ALA A 221 -7.25 15.68 2.50
CA ALA A 221 -6.85 16.07 1.15
C ALA A 221 -7.91 16.93 0.43
N LYS A 222 -9.19 16.59 0.53
CA LYS A 222 -10.29 17.35 -0.09
C LYS A 222 -10.48 18.72 0.55
N PHE A 223 -10.29 18.83 1.86
CA PHE A 223 -10.30 20.12 2.57
C PHE A 223 -9.15 21.02 2.13
N ILE A 224 -7.93 20.50 1.96
CA ILE A 224 -6.79 21.27 1.42
C ILE A 224 -7.07 21.75 -0.01
N GLN A 225 -7.75 20.93 -0.82
CA GLN A 225 -8.15 21.29 -2.18
C GLN A 225 -9.28 22.33 -2.22
N GLY A 226 -9.91 22.67 -1.09
CA GLY A 226 -11.02 23.61 -1.03
C GLY A 226 -12.32 23.09 -1.64
N ILE A 227 -12.44 21.78 -1.86
CA ILE A 227 -13.63 21.16 -2.44
C ILE A 227 -14.64 20.91 -1.32
N PRO A 228 -15.86 21.49 -1.36
CA PRO A 228 -16.89 21.16 -0.40
C PRO A 228 -17.30 19.70 -0.59
N VAL A 229 -16.97 18.86 0.39
CA VAL A 229 -17.27 17.41 0.35
C VAL A 229 -18.77 17.13 0.60
N VAL A 230 -19.55 18.17 0.91
CA VAL A 230 -21.00 18.06 1.11
C VAL A 230 -21.67 17.96 -0.26
N GLY A 231 -22.06 16.74 -0.65
CA GLY A 231 -22.88 16.47 -1.85
C GLY A 231 -22.11 16.13 -3.13
N ALA A 232 -20.78 16.22 -3.16
CA ALA A 232 -19.93 15.86 -4.29
C ALA A 232 -19.00 14.69 -3.93
N VAL A 233 -19.57 13.50 -3.71
CA VAL A 233 -18.80 12.25 -3.73
C VAL A 233 -18.64 11.86 -5.20
N GLY A 234 -17.79 12.62 -5.90
CA GLY A 234 -17.59 12.46 -7.34
C GLY A 234 -16.14 12.67 -7.75
N GLY A 235 -15.48 11.59 -8.15
CA GLY A 235 -14.83 11.55 -9.46
C GLY A 235 -13.35 11.90 -9.54
N ILE A 236 -12.56 11.79 -8.46
CA ILE A 236 -11.08 11.79 -8.63
C ILE A 236 -10.45 10.73 -7.73
N VAL A 237 -10.07 9.62 -8.36
CA VAL A 237 -9.16 8.64 -7.80
C VAL A 237 -7.85 9.33 -7.44
N ASN A 238 -7.44 9.30 -6.17
CA ASN A 238 -6.31 10.09 -5.71
C ASN A 238 -4.97 9.42 -6.08
N TYR A 239 -4.45 9.74 -7.28
CA TYR A 239 -3.17 9.26 -7.81
C TYR A 239 -2.00 9.43 -6.82
N HIS A 240 -2.00 10.52 -6.06
CA HIS A 240 -0.95 10.78 -5.08
C HIS A 240 -0.95 9.75 -3.94
N MET A 241 -2.13 9.38 -3.43
CA MET A 241 -2.28 8.36 -2.39
C MET A 241 -1.80 6.99 -2.88
N ILE A 242 -2.27 6.55 -4.05
CA ILE A 242 -1.88 5.23 -4.61
C ILE A 242 -0.36 5.17 -4.82
N ARG A 243 0.23 6.24 -5.38
CA ARG A 243 1.69 6.32 -5.57
C ARG A 243 2.46 6.40 -4.24
N LYS A 244 1.88 6.99 -3.19
CA LYS A 244 2.48 6.99 -1.84
C LYS A 244 2.46 5.58 -1.25
N ILE A 245 1.32 4.89 -1.32
CA ILE A 245 1.14 3.51 -0.86
C ILE A 245 2.08 2.57 -1.60
N GLY A 246 2.10 2.57 -2.94
CA GLY A 246 2.97 1.68 -3.71
C GLY A 246 4.47 1.85 -3.38
N ARG A 247 4.94 3.09 -3.20
CA ARG A 247 6.32 3.34 -2.79
C ARG A 247 6.64 2.76 -1.42
N TYR A 248 5.72 2.88 -0.46
CA TYR A 248 5.91 2.33 0.88
C TYR A 248 5.87 0.81 0.86
N ALA A 249 4.86 0.21 0.19
CA ALA A 249 4.74 -1.22 -0.02
C ALA A 249 6.04 -1.82 -0.55
N SER A 250 6.66 -1.20 -1.55
CA SER A 250 7.91 -1.70 -2.13
C SER A 250 9.09 -1.65 -1.19
N VAL A 251 9.15 -0.62 -0.33
CA VAL A 251 10.19 -0.57 0.69
C VAL A 251 10.03 -1.74 1.65
N LYS A 252 8.80 -2.00 2.10
CA LYS A 252 8.49 -3.01 3.12
C LYS A 252 8.60 -4.44 2.57
N TYR A 253 8.04 -4.72 1.39
CA TYR A 253 8.20 -6.03 0.73
C TYR A 253 9.64 -6.34 0.34
N LYS A 254 10.39 -5.34 -0.17
CA LYS A 254 11.82 -5.52 -0.43
C LYS A 254 12.59 -5.81 0.86
N LYS A 255 12.22 -5.19 1.97
CA LYS A 255 12.87 -5.38 3.27
C LYS A 255 12.71 -6.82 3.72
N ARG A 256 11.47 -7.33 3.74
CA ARG A 256 11.17 -8.74 4.02
C ARG A 256 11.95 -9.68 3.10
N TYR A 257 11.93 -9.44 1.78
CA TYR A 257 12.65 -10.26 0.82
C TYR A 257 14.16 -10.33 1.09
N LEU A 258 14.81 -9.18 1.34
CA LEU A 258 16.26 -9.14 1.61
C LEU A 258 16.62 -9.73 2.99
N MET A 259 15.77 -9.58 3.99
CA MET A 259 15.96 -10.17 5.32
C MET A 259 15.91 -11.69 5.24
N LYS A 260 14.90 -12.25 4.56
CA LYS A 260 14.79 -13.70 4.29
C LYS A 260 16.02 -14.27 3.56
N LYS A 261 16.60 -13.51 2.61
CA LYS A 261 17.86 -13.89 1.93
C LYS A 261 19.10 -13.78 2.81
N THR A 262 19.02 -13.08 3.93
CA THR A 262 20.10 -12.99 4.93
C THR A 262 20.06 -14.19 5.87
N GLU A 263 18.87 -14.66 6.23
CA GLU A 263 18.63 -15.78 7.17
C GLU A 263 18.86 -17.15 6.52
N ASN A 264 18.52 -17.31 5.24
CA ASN A 264 18.70 -18.58 4.50
C ASN A 264 20.15 -18.83 4.02
N LYS A 265 21.14 -18.10 4.54
CA LYS A 265 22.57 -18.22 4.21
C LYS A 265 23.38 -18.57 5.44
#